data_AF-A0A1X0HS91-F1
#
_entry.id   AF-A0A1X0HS91-F1
#
_cell.length_a   1.000
_cell.length_b   1.000
_cell.length_c   1.000
_cell.angle_alpha   90.00
_cell.angle_beta   90.00
_cell.angle_gamma   90.00
#
_symmetry.space_group_name_H-M   'P 1'
#
loop_
_entity.id
_entity.type
_entity.pdbx_description
1 polymer ?
#
loop_
_entity_poly.entity_id
_entity_poly.type
_entity_poly.pdbx_seq_one_letter_code
_entity_poly.pdbx_strand_id
1 'polypeptide(L)'
;LPNTAGCYDAVEAVRTCRLARELLDGHNLVKLEVLADQKTLFPNVVETLKAAEQLVKDGFDVMVYTSDDPIIARQLAEIGCI
;
A
#
# COMPACT_ATOMS: atom_id res chain seq x y z
N LEU A 1 12.14 6.20 -0.62
CA LEU A 1 10.95 5.34 -0.82
C LEU A 1 9.75 6.03 -0.18
N PRO A 2 8.85 6.66 -0.96
CA PRO A 2 7.62 7.23 -0.41
C PRO A 2 6.76 6.16 0.25
N ASN A 3 6.06 6.51 1.33
CA ASN A 3 5.15 5.63 2.05
C ASN A 3 3.82 6.33 2.35
N THR A 4 2.83 5.54 2.77
CA THR A 4 1.49 6.01 3.13
C THR A 4 1.26 5.99 4.64
N ALA A 5 2.30 6.27 5.44
CA ALA A 5 2.18 6.31 6.90
C ALA A 5 1.07 7.26 7.34
N GLY A 6 0.20 6.77 8.22
CA GLY A 6 -0.95 7.53 8.72
C GLY A 6 -2.18 7.51 7.82
N CYS A 7 -2.20 6.72 6.74
CA CYS A 7 -3.44 6.42 6.02
C CYS A 7 -4.21 5.27 6.70
N TYR A 8 -5.53 5.40 6.82
CA TYR A 8 -6.40 4.41 7.48
C TYR A 8 -7.40 3.74 6.54
N ASP A 9 -7.45 4.19 5.29
CA ASP A 9 -8.24 3.57 4.23
C ASP A 9 -7.47 3.53 2.88
N ALA A 10 -8.00 2.77 1.94
CA ALA A 10 -7.38 2.58 0.63
C ALA A 10 -7.38 3.86 -0.20
N VAL A 11 -8.37 4.74 -0.04
CA VAL A 11 -8.53 5.95 -0.84
C VAL A 11 -7.42 6.95 -0.49
N GLU A 12 -7.17 7.16 0.81
CA GLU A 12 -6.08 7.99 1.31
C GLU A 12 -4.72 7.46 0.90
N ALA A 13 -4.50 6.14 1.02
CA ALA A 13 -3.23 5.52 0.63
C ALA A 13 -2.96 5.69 -0.87
N VAL A 14 -3.93 5.38 -1.74
CA VAL A 14 -3.82 5.54 -3.19
C VAL A 14 -3.55 7.00 -3.56
N ARG A 15 -4.29 7.94 -2.96
CA ARG A 15 -4.08 9.38 -3.18
C ARG A 15 -2.66 9.79 -2.79
N THR A 16 -2.17 9.32 -1.64
CA THR A 16 -0.84 9.65 -1.13
C THR A 16 0.27 9.13 -2.06
N CYS A 17 0.16 7.90 -2.56
CA CYS A 17 1.08 7.36 -3.55
C CYS A 17 1.08 8.16 -4.86
N ARG A 18 -0.10 8.57 -5.36
CA ARG A 18 -0.20 9.41 -6.57
C ARG A 18 0.47 10.76 -6.36
N LEU A 19 0.24 11.42 -5.22
CA LEU A 19 0.93 12.66 -4.87
C LEU A 19 2.45 12.47 -4.79
N ALA A 20 2.89 11.39 -4.15
CA ALA A 20 4.31 11.07 -4.05
C ALA A 20 4.96 10.86 -5.43
N ARG A 21 4.28 10.20 -6.37
CA ARG A 21 4.77 10.01 -7.74
C ARG A 21 5.01 11.34 -8.45
N GLU A 22 4.06 12.27 -8.33
CA GLU A 22 4.22 13.62 -8.93
C GLU A 22 5.34 14.44 -8.25
N LEU A 23 5.48 14.33 -6.92
CA LEU A 23 6.50 15.04 -6.16
C LEU A 23 7.92 14.46 -6.33
N LEU A 24 8.02 13.22 -6.79
CA LEU A 24 9.27 12.47 -6.95
C LEU A 24 9.50 12.13 -8.42
N ASP A 25 9.27 13.09 -9.32
CA ASP A 25 9.65 13.00 -10.74
C ASP A 25 9.20 11.70 -11.45
N GLY A 26 8.02 11.18 -11.10
CA GLY A 26 7.45 9.98 -11.71
C GLY A 26 7.97 8.64 -11.16
N HIS A 27 8.68 8.63 -10.03
CA HIS A 27 9.11 7.39 -9.39
C HIS A 27 7.92 6.50 -8.97
N ASN A 28 7.94 5.23 -9.37
CA ASN A 28 6.82 4.27 -9.19
C ASN A 28 6.94 3.40 -7.93
N LEU A 29 8.11 3.30 -7.31
CA LEU A 29 8.31 2.46 -6.12
C LEU A 29 7.73 3.13 -4.87
N VAL A 30 6.80 2.43 -4.19
CA VAL A 30 6.11 2.91 -2.99
C VAL A 30 6.07 1.83 -1.90
N LYS A 31 6.09 2.27 -0.64
CA LYS A 31 5.78 1.43 0.53
C LYS A 31 4.33 1.67 0.95
N LEU A 32 3.44 0.72 0.64
CA LEU A 32 2.04 0.76 1.02
C LEU A 32 1.86 0.36 2.49
N GLU A 33 1.32 1.27 3.28
CA GLU A 33 0.94 1.11 4.69
C GLU A 33 -0.50 1.61 4.86
N VAL A 34 -1.43 0.72 5.23
CA VAL A 34 -2.80 1.10 5.60
C VAL A 34 -3.06 0.58 6.99
N LEU A 35 -3.24 1.48 7.96
CA LEU A 35 -3.30 1.14 9.38
C LEU A 35 -4.75 0.91 9.82
N ALA A 36 -4.96 -0.04 10.73
CA ALA A 36 -6.26 -0.25 11.37
C ALA A 36 -6.50 0.76 12.51
N ASP A 37 -5.46 1.09 13.27
CA ASP A 37 -5.52 2.04 14.38
C ASP A 37 -4.13 2.61 14.72
N GLN A 38 -4.12 3.76 15.44
CA GLN A 38 -2.88 4.48 15.76
C GLN A 38 -2.08 3.86 16.92
N LYS A 39 -2.71 3.01 17.72
CA LYS A 39 -2.11 2.46 18.94
C LYS A 39 -1.29 1.21 18.64
N THR A 40 -1.87 0.29 17.88
CA THR A 40 -1.25 -1.00 17.56
C THR A 40 -0.44 -0.93 16.27
N LEU A 41 -0.80 0.00 15.37
CA LEU A 41 -0.21 0.14 14.03
C LEU A 41 -0.32 -1.14 13.19
N PHE A 42 -1.22 -2.06 13.53
CA PHE A 42 -1.46 -3.23 12.70
C PHE A 42 -2.08 -2.83 11.36
N PRO A 43 -1.80 -3.56 10.28
CA PRO A 43 -2.36 -3.26 8.98
C PRO A 43 -3.86 -3.58 8.93
N ASN A 44 -4.63 -2.71 8.29
CA ASN A 44 -6.00 -3.02 7.88
C ASN A 44 -5.96 -3.84 6.60
N VAL A 45 -5.92 -5.16 6.72
CA VAL A 45 -5.75 -6.11 5.59
C VAL A 45 -6.75 -5.87 4.46
N VAL A 46 -8.01 -5.58 4.77
CA VAL A 46 -9.06 -5.37 3.75
C VAL A 46 -8.77 -4.12 2.92
N GLU A 47 -8.38 -3.02 3.57
CA GLU A 47 -8.04 -1.78 2.87
C GLU A 47 -6.67 -1.89 2.16
N THR A 48 -5.71 -2.59 2.75
CA THR A 48 -4.42 -2.89 2.11
C THR A 48 -4.59 -3.62 0.79
N LEU A 49 -5.40 -4.69 0.75
CA LEU A 49 -5.65 -5.44 -0.49
C LEU A 49 -6.29 -4.57 -1.58
N LYS A 50 -7.28 -3.75 -1.21
CA LYS A 50 -7.93 -2.80 -2.15
C LYS A 50 -6.94 -1.78 -2.72
N ALA A 51 -6.11 -1.20 -1.85
CA ALA A 51 -5.11 -0.22 -2.26
C ALA A 51 -4.04 -0.85 -3.15
N ALA A 52 -3.55 -2.04 -2.79
CA ALA A 52 -2.57 -2.80 -3.55
C ALA A 52 -3.07 -3.07 -4.98
N GLU A 53 -4.29 -3.60 -5.12
CA GLU A 53 -4.87 -3.85 -6.45
C GLU A 53 -4.94 -2.59 -7.31
N GLN A 54 -5.36 -1.46 -6.73
CA GLN A 54 -5.47 -0.22 -7.49
C GLN A 54 -4.09 0.34 -7.86
N LEU A 55 -3.12 0.31 -6.94
CA LEU A 55 -1.78 0.84 -7.17
C LEU A 55 -1.02 0.02 -8.22
N VAL A 56 -1.10 -1.31 -8.17
CA VAL A 56 -0.50 -2.16 -9.20
C VAL A 56 -1.16 -1.90 -10.56
N LYS A 57 -2.50 -1.76 -10.63
CA LYS A 57 -3.21 -1.37 -11.87
C LYS A 57 -2.78 0.01 -12.39
N ASP A 58 -2.43 0.93 -11.49
CA ASP A 58 -1.95 2.28 -11.80
C ASP A 58 -0.45 2.34 -12.17
N GLY A 59 0.22 1.18 -12.23
CA GLY A 59 1.63 1.05 -12.63
C GLY A 59 2.65 1.36 -11.54
N PHE A 60 2.26 1.27 -10.26
CA PHE A 60 3.21 1.38 -9.15
C PHE A 60 3.94 0.05 -8.89
N ASP A 61 5.19 0.15 -8.47
CA ASP A 61 5.94 -0.95 -7.86
C ASP A 61 5.65 -0.95 -6.35
N VAL A 62 4.81 -1.87 -5.88
CA VAL A 62 4.23 -1.79 -4.53
C VAL A 62 4.93 -2.75 -3.57
N MET A 63 5.69 -2.20 -2.61
CA MET A 63 6.14 -2.92 -1.41
C MET A 63 5.10 -2.77 -0.30
N VAL A 64 4.65 -3.86 0.30
CA VAL A 64 3.50 -3.81 1.24
C VAL A 64 3.91 -4.08 2.67
N TYR A 65 3.47 -3.21 3.59
CA TYR A 65 3.41 -3.51 5.01
C TYR A 65 2.18 -4.37 5.31
N THR A 66 2.41 -5.61 5.72
CA THR A 66 1.38 -6.61 6.00
C THR A 66 1.69 -7.37 7.29
N SER A 67 0.74 -8.16 7.78
CA SER A 67 0.93 -9.06 8.92
C SER A 67 1.74 -10.30 8.53
N ASP A 68 2.03 -11.14 9.51
CA ASP A 68 2.66 -12.45 9.33
C ASP A 68 1.71 -13.54 8.79
N ASP A 69 0.56 -13.15 8.23
CA ASP A 69 -0.40 -14.08 7.62
C ASP A 69 0.10 -14.53 6.22
N PRO A 70 0.44 -15.83 6.04
CA PRO A 70 0.96 -16.34 4.78
C PRO A 70 -0.07 -16.35 3.65
N ILE A 71 -1.37 -16.39 3.98
CA ILE A 71 -2.45 -16.32 2.98
C ILE A 71 -2.50 -14.92 2.40
N ILE A 72 -2.45 -13.90 3.25
CA ILE A 72 -2.43 -12.50 2.81
C ILE A 72 -1.16 -12.19 2.03
N ALA A 73 0.00 -12.67 2.49
CA ALA A 73 1.26 -12.51 1.76
C ALA A 73 1.18 -13.11 0.34
N ARG A 74 0.61 -14.32 0.20
CA ARG A 74 0.39 -14.95 -1.10
C ARG A 74 -0.56 -14.14 -1.98
N GLN A 75 -1.67 -13.65 -1.43
CA GLN A 75 -2.63 -12.82 -2.18
C GLN A 75 -1.99 -11.52 -2.70
N LEU A 76 -1.17 -10.84 -1.88
CA LEU A 76 -0.45 -9.64 -2.29
C LEU A 76 0.57 -9.93 -3.40
N ALA A 77 1.27 -11.07 -3.33
CA ALA A 77 2.15 -11.52 -4.41
C ALA A 77 1.36 -11.83 -5.70
N GLU A 78 0.19 -12.47 -5.61
CA GLU A 78 -0.70 -12.74 -6.74
C GLU A 78 -1.27 -11.45 -7.38
N ILE A 79 -1.48 -10.39 -6.58
CA ILE A 79 -1.87 -9.06 -7.07
C ILE A 79 -0.72 -8.42 -7.88
N GLY A 80 0.53 -8.77 -7.59
CA GLY A 80 1.72 -8.22 -8.26
C GLY A 80 2.55 -7.27 -7.40
N CYS A 81 2.37 -7.27 -6.07
CA CYS A 81 3.27 -6.57 -5.16
C CYS A 81 4.67 -7.22 -5.15
N ILE A 82 5.70 -6.41 -4.86
CA ILE A 82 7.12 -6.81 -4.91
C ILE A 82 7.84 -6.64 -3.57
#